data_AF-A0A7X5CXP3-F1
#
_entry.id   AF-A0A7X5CXP3-F1
#
_cell.length_a   1.000
_cell.length_b   1.000
_cell.length_c   1.000
_cell.angle_alpha   90.00
_cell.angle_beta   90.00
_cell.angle_gamma   90.00
#
_symmetry.space_group_name_H-M   'P 1'
#
loop_
_entity.id
_entity.type
_entity.pdbx_description
1 polymer ?
#
loop_
_entity_poly.entity_id
_entity_poly.type
_entity_poly.pdbx_seq_one_letter_code
_entity_poly.pdbx_strand_id
1 'polypeptide(L)'
;MKKAVKPTKKRRPFDKTVVLFFMILFFIAVSIGIGSQLNLYGQYKKEAEAVLIQIQEEQEKNAEYIREKEYYNSDAYIEKVARQQLGLVMPNEVLYVNNAKN
;
A
#
# COMPACT_ATOMS: atom_id res chain seq x y z
N MET A 1 -15.95 53.44 71.22
CA MET A 1 -15.25 53.00 69.99
C MET A 1 -15.98 51.81 69.38
N LYS A 2 -16.67 51.98 68.25
CA LYS A 2 -17.30 50.86 67.51
C LYS A 2 -16.36 50.48 66.37
N LYS A 3 -15.75 49.29 66.43
CA LYS A 3 -14.88 48.79 65.35
C LYS A 3 -15.76 48.37 64.16
N ALA A 4 -15.55 49.00 63.01
CA ALA A 4 -16.20 48.63 61.77
C ALA A 4 -15.64 47.28 61.28
N VAL A 5 -16.48 46.26 61.24
CA VAL A 5 -16.16 44.96 60.63
C VAL A 5 -16.32 45.09 59.12
N LYS A 6 -15.23 44.93 58.36
CA LYS A 6 -15.27 44.95 56.89
C LYS A 6 -15.96 43.69 56.37
N PRO A 7 -16.85 43.78 55.36
CA PRO A 7 -17.46 42.60 54.77
C PRO A 7 -16.41 41.82 53.94
N THR A 8 -16.13 40.58 54.33
CA THR A 8 -15.27 39.67 53.57
C THR A 8 -16.00 39.25 52.29
N LYS A 9 -15.44 39.62 51.14
CA LYS A 9 -15.99 39.33 49.80
C LYS A 9 -15.99 37.82 49.55
N LYS A 10 -17.14 37.15 49.76
CA LYS A 10 -17.33 35.73 49.42
C LYS A 10 -17.12 35.58 47.90
N ARG A 11 -16.06 34.88 47.50
CA ARG A 11 -15.87 34.47 46.11
C ARG A 11 -17.01 33.51 45.78
N ARG A 12 -17.83 33.85 44.78
CA ARG A 12 -18.87 32.94 44.30
C ARG A 12 -18.15 31.69 43.79
N PRO A 13 -18.50 30.47 44.24
CA PRO A 13 -17.98 29.28 43.60
C PRO A 13 -18.39 29.35 42.13
N PHE A 14 -17.48 29.00 41.23
CA PHE A 14 -17.78 28.89 39.80
C PHE A 14 -19.08 28.10 39.65
N ASP A 15 -20.11 28.69 39.02
CA ASP A 15 -21.43 28.06 38.94
C ASP A 15 -21.28 26.71 38.23
N LYS A 16 -21.67 25.63 38.91
CA LYS A 16 -21.52 24.25 38.42
C LYS A 16 -22.12 24.06 37.03
N THR A 17 -23.15 24.85 36.70
CA THR A 17 -23.80 24.93 35.40
C THR A 17 -22.86 25.41 34.29
N VAL A 18 -22.00 26.38 34.58
CA VAL A 18 -21.00 26.89 33.62
C VAL A 18 -19.93 25.84 33.36
N VAL A 19 -19.45 25.17 34.42
CA VAL A 19 -18.47 24.08 34.30
C VAL A 19 -19.06 22.93 33.49
N LEU A 20 -20.31 22.55 33.76
CA LEU A 20 -21.00 21.48 33.02
C LEU A 20 -21.18 21.84 31.53
N PHE A 21 -21.52 23.09 31.23
CA PHE A 21 -21.66 23.56 29.84
C PHE A 21 -20.33 23.45 29.07
N PHE A 22 -19.23 23.92 29.64
CA PHE A 22 -17.91 23.79 29.02
C PHE A 22 -17.46 22.33 28.89
N MET A 23 -17.81 21.47 29.85
CA MET A 23 -17.52 20.04 29.78
C MET A 23 -18.26 19.39 28.60
N ILE A 24 -19.54 19.69 28.40
CA ILE A 24 -20.33 19.18 27.26
C ILE A 24 -19.74 19.67 25.94
N LEU A 25 -19.39 20.97 25.83
CA LEU A 25 -18.74 21.51 24.64
C LEU A 25 -17.40 20.83 24.34
N PHE A 26 -16.61 20.55 25.38
CA PHE A 26 -15.35 19.82 25.22
C PHE A 26 -15.56 18.41 24.66
N PHE A 27 -16.53 17.66 25.20
CA PHE A 27 -16.86 16.33 24.68
C PHE A 27 -17.34 16.36 23.22
N ILE A 28 -18.13 17.36 22.84
CA ILE A 28 -18.56 17.55 21.44
C ILE A 28 -17.35 17.82 20.54
N ALA A 29 -16.45 18.73 20.95
CA ALA A 29 -15.26 19.04 20.16
C ALA A 29 -14.33 17.82 19.98
N VAL A 30 -14.11 17.04 21.05
CA VAL A 30 -13.28 15.83 21.01
C VAL A 30 -13.90 14.74 20.15
N SER A 31 -15.21 14.51 20.27
CA SER A 31 -15.91 13.49 19.48
C SER A 31 -15.88 13.79 17.97
N ILE A 32 -16.02 15.05 17.57
CA ILE A 32 -15.84 15.48 16.17
C ILE A 32 -14.39 15.24 15.70
N GLY A 33 -13.39 15.55 16.55
CA GLY A 33 -11.98 15.34 16.22
C GLY A 33 -11.60 13.87 16.05
N ILE A 34 -12.16 12.97 16.84
CA ILE A 34 -11.92 11.52 16.73
C ILE A 34 -12.59 10.95 15.47
N GLY A 35 -13.82 11.38 15.17
CA GLY A 35 -14.55 10.90 13.99
C GLY A 35 -13.85 11.20 12.67
N SER A 36 -13.25 12.40 12.54
CA SER A 36 -12.50 12.77 11.33
C SER A 36 -11.19 11.98 11.18
N GLN A 37 -10.50 11.71 12.29
CA GLN A 37 -9.26 10.92 12.30
C GLN A 37 -9.49 9.45 11.92
N LEU A 38 -10.59 8.85 12.38
CA LEU A 38 -10.92 7.45 12.04
C LEU A 38 -11.20 7.28 10.54
N ASN A 39 -11.95 8.20 9.94
CA ASN A 39 -12.22 8.19 8.50
C ASN A 39 -10.94 8.36 7.68
N LEU A 40 -10.07 9.28 8.11
CA LEU A 40 -8.80 9.54 7.45
C LEU A 40 -7.85 8.33 7.55
N TYR A 41 -7.78 7.71 8.72
CA TYR A 41 -7.01 6.47 8.94
C TYR A 41 -7.50 5.33 8.05
N GLY A 42 -8.82 5.16 7.92
CA GLY A 42 -9.40 4.15 7.03
C GLY A 42 -9.04 4.37 5.56
N GLN A 43 -8.99 5.62 5.09
CA GLN A 43 -8.57 5.95 3.74
C GLN A 43 -7.08 5.64 3.51
N TYR A 44 -6.21 6.11 4.40
CA TYR A 44 -4.77 5.84 4.29
C TYR A 44 -4.44 4.35 4.35
N LYS A 45 -5.17 3.58 5.18
CA LYS A 45 -4.98 2.13 5.23
C LYS A 45 -5.34 1.47 3.89
N LYS A 46 -6.45 1.85 3.27
CA LYS A 46 -6.84 1.35 1.95
C LYS A 46 -5.84 1.73 0.86
N GLU A 47 -5.35 2.96 0.89
CA GLU A 47 -4.34 3.43 -0.05
C GLU A 47 -3.03 2.65 0.11
N ALA A 48 -2.58 2.44 1.35
CA ALA A 48 -1.40 1.63 1.64
C ALA A 48 -1.56 0.18 1.17
N GLU A 49 -2.72 -0.45 1.42
CA GLU A 49 -3.01 -1.80 0.93
C GLU A 49 -3.01 -1.85 -0.61
N ALA A 50 -3.62 -0.89 -1.29
CA ALA A 50 -3.63 -0.82 -2.74
C ALA A 50 -2.22 -0.64 -3.34
N VAL A 51 -1.38 0.18 -2.73
CA VAL A 51 0.01 0.36 -3.14
C VAL A 51 0.82 -0.92 -2.92
N LEU A 52 0.62 -1.62 -1.80
CA LEU A 52 1.29 -2.89 -1.53
C LEU A 52 0.92 -3.97 -2.54
N ILE A 53 -0.35 -4.04 -2.94
CA ILE A 53 -0.81 -4.96 -4.00
C ILE A 53 -0.10 -4.65 -5.32
N GLN A 54 -0.04 -3.37 -5.73
CA GLN A 54 0.66 -2.97 -6.94
C GLN A 54 2.15 -3.33 -6.90
N ILE A 55 2.81 -3.15 -5.77
CA ILE A 55 4.22 -3.54 -5.60
C ILE A 55 4.39 -5.05 -5.78
N GLN A 56 3.50 -5.87 -5.21
CA GLN A 56 3.57 -7.33 -5.35
C GLN A 56 3.34 -7.75 -6.80
N GLU A 57 2.32 -7.22 -7.47
CA GLU A 57 2.05 -7.50 -8.88
C GLU A 57 3.25 -7.12 -9.77
N GLU A 58 3.87 -5.97 -9.51
CA GLU A 58 5.02 -5.52 -10.29
C GLU A 58 6.27 -6.38 -10.02
N GLN A 59 6.46 -6.85 -8.79
CA GLN A 59 7.53 -7.79 -8.45
C GLN A 59 7.33 -9.15 -9.14
N GLU A 60 6.10 -9.66 -9.19
CA GLU A 60 5.79 -10.90 -9.89
C GLU A 60 6.05 -10.80 -11.40
N LYS A 61 5.60 -9.70 -12.03
CA LYS A 61 5.89 -9.41 -13.45
C LYS A 61 7.39 -9.29 -13.71
N ASN A 62 8.12 -8.60 -12.83
CA ASN A 62 9.56 -8.47 -12.97
C ASN A 62 10.25 -9.84 -12.92
N ALA A 63 9.85 -10.69 -11.99
CA ALA A 63 10.37 -12.06 -11.89
C ALA A 63 10.02 -12.89 -13.15
N GLU A 64 8.84 -12.71 -13.72
CA GLU A 64 8.46 -13.33 -15.00
C GLU A 64 9.33 -12.86 -16.16
N TYR A 65 9.54 -11.55 -16.30
CA TYR A 65 10.42 -11.00 -17.34
C TYR A 65 11.87 -11.47 -17.20
N ILE A 66 12.37 -11.62 -15.98
CA ILE A 66 13.71 -12.20 -15.76
C ILE A 66 13.75 -13.64 -16.26
N ARG A 67 12.76 -14.48 -15.91
CA ARG A 67 12.71 -15.87 -16.39
C ARG A 67 12.59 -15.95 -17.91
N GLU A 68 11.76 -15.12 -18.52
CA GLU A 68 11.60 -15.08 -19.97
C GLU A 68 12.89 -14.64 -20.67
N LYS A 69 13.56 -13.60 -20.12
CA LYS A 69 14.87 -13.16 -20.60
C LYS A 69 15.91 -14.29 -20.50
N GLU A 70 15.98 -14.99 -19.38
CA GLU A 70 16.90 -16.12 -19.20
C GLU A 70 16.61 -17.24 -20.20
N TYR A 71 15.32 -17.56 -20.42
CA TYR A 71 14.90 -18.56 -21.39
C TYR A 71 15.32 -18.19 -22.82
N TYR A 72 15.10 -16.95 -23.27
CA TYR A 72 15.50 -16.55 -24.62
C TYR A 72 17.02 -16.43 -24.81
N ASN A 73 17.77 -16.21 -23.72
CA ASN A 73 19.23 -16.24 -23.76
C ASN A 73 19.81 -17.64 -23.55
N SER A 74 18.96 -18.65 -23.30
CA SER A 74 19.43 -20.01 -23.09
C SER A 74 19.87 -20.68 -24.39
N ASP A 75 20.89 -21.54 -24.29
CA ASP A 75 21.38 -22.34 -25.42
C ASP A 75 20.27 -23.18 -26.04
N ALA A 76 19.33 -23.69 -25.23
CA ALA A 76 18.19 -24.46 -25.72
C ALA A 76 17.26 -23.65 -26.64
N TYR A 77 17.02 -22.37 -26.33
CA TYR A 77 16.24 -21.50 -27.20
C TYR A 77 17.02 -21.14 -28.47
N ILE A 78 18.30 -20.83 -28.34
CA ILE A 78 19.18 -20.54 -29.47
C ILE A 78 19.25 -21.75 -30.43
N GLU A 79 19.43 -22.96 -29.90
CA GLU A 79 19.43 -24.21 -30.65
C GLU A 79 18.10 -24.46 -31.36
N LYS A 80 16.97 -24.23 -30.66
CA LYS A 80 15.63 -24.34 -31.25
C LYS A 80 15.47 -23.38 -32.43
N VAL A 81 15.85 -22.11 -32.28
CA VAL A 81 15.76 -21.11 -33.34
C VAL A 81 16.71 -21.45 -34.49
N ALA A 82 17.94 -21.87 -34.20
CA ALA A 82 18.92 -22.29 -35.20
C ALA A 82 18.43 -23.49 -36.02
N ARG A 83 17.83 -24.49 -35.38
CA ARG A 83 17.18 -25.63 -36.06
C ARG A 83 16.02 -25.19 -36.95
N GLN A 84 15.15 -24.33 -36.45
CA GLN A 84 13.93 -23.91 -37.15
C GLN A 84 14.21 -22.96 -38.32
N GLN A 85 15.11 -21.99 -38.14
CA GLN A 85 15.36 -20.93 -39.12
C GLN A 85 16.49 -21.28 -40.09
N LEU A 86 17.53 -21.98 -39.60
CA LEU A 86 18.74 -22.26 -40.37
C LEU A 86 18.88 -23.75 -40.74
N GLY A 87 18.01 -24.64 -40.21
CA GLY A 87 18.10 -26.08 -40.45
C GLY A 87 19.37 -26.71 -39.85
N LEU A 88 20.01 -26.04 -38.88
CA LEU A 88 21.25 -26.54 -38.27
C LEU A 88 20.98 -27.75 -37.39
N VAL A 89 21.92 -28.69 -37.35
CA VAL A 89 21.89 -29.88 -36.48
C VAL A 89 23.20 -29.96 -35.71
N MET A 90 23.21 -30.65 -34.57
CA MET A 90 24.44 -30.81 -33.81
C MET A 90 25.48 -31.64 -34.60
N PRO A 91 26.80 -31.48 -34.34
CA PRO A 91 27.84 -32.21 -35.06
C PRO A 91 27.70 -33.74 -35.05
N ASN A 92 26.99 -34.29 -34.07
CA ASN A 92 26.73 -35.71 -33.88
C ASN A 92 25.29 -36.14 -34.27
N GLU A 93 24.54 -35.29 -34.97
CA GLU A 93 23.17 -35.58 -35.44
C GLU A 93 23.12 -35.75 -36.97
N VAL A 94 22.26 -36.65 -37.46
CA VAL A 94 22.04 -36.89 -38.89
C VAL A 94 20.68 -36.33 -39.30
N LEU A 95 20.69 -35.38 -40.24
CA LEU A 95 19.46 -34.79 -40.79
C LEU A 95 18.85 -35.70 -41.86
N TYR A 96 17.61 -36.15 -41.66
CA TYR A 96 16.85 -36.89 -42.68
C TYR A 96 15.95 -35.94 -43.47
N VAL A 97 16.25 -35.73 -44.75
CA VAL A 97 15.44 -34.94 -45.68
C VAL A 97 14.72 -35.88 -46.64
N ASN A 98 13.39 -35.87 -46.64
CA ASN A 98 12.60 -36.68 -47.58
C ASN A 98 12.54 -35.97 -48.94
N ASN A 99 13.35 -36.44 -49.89
CA ASN A 99 13.43 -35.89 -51.25
C ASN A 99 12.44 -36.56 -52.24
N ALA A 100 11.35 -37.17 -51.77
CA ALA A 100 10.31 -37.69 -52.64
C ALA A 100 9.63 -36.52 -53.39
N LYS A 101 10.03 -36.35 -54.66
CA LYS A 101 9.50 -35.35 -55.60
C LYS A 101 7.97 -35.37 -55.66
N ASN A 102 7.37 -34.18 -55.59
CA ASN A 102 6.23 -33.82 -56.44
C ASN A 102 6.78 -33.10 -57.67
#